data_AF-A0A968VCE5-F1
#
_entry.id   AF-A0A968VCE5-F1
#
_cell.length_a   1.000
_cell.length_b   1.000
_cell.length_c   1.000
_cell.angle_alpha   90.00
_cell.angle_beta   90.00
_cell.angle_gamma   90.00
#
_symmetry.space_group_name_H-M   'P 1'
#
loop_
_entity.id
_entity.type
_entity.pdbx_description
1 polymer ?
#
loop_
_entity_poly.entity_id
_entity_poly.type
_entity_poly.pdbx_seq_one_letter_code
_entity_poly.pdbx_strand_id
1 'polypeptide(L)'
;MSIEITFLPDRVMIEAEAGESVLEAARRAGVEIPTGCLRGSCQACEVEIQGLEDLEDLDNLGNLDNLEAETVCACITSVPLGKNKITVTLYRDPTW
;
A
#
# COMPACT_ATOMS: atom_id res chain seq x y z
N MET A 1 11.47 13.36 0.50
CA MET A 1 11.97 12.37 1.48
C MET A 1 11.65 11.00 0.91
N SER A 2 12.63 10.12 0.79
CA SER A 2 12.43 8.77 0.25
C SER A 2 12.09 7.78 1.35
N ILE A 3 11.30 6.77 1.00
CA ILE A 3 10.82 5.70 1.86
C ILE A 3 11.03 4.39 1.11
N GLU A 4 11.46 3.35 1.83
CA GLU A 4 11.59 2.01 1.26
C GLU A 4 10.21 1.33 1.18
N ILE A 5 9.83 0.86 0.00
CA ILE A 5 8.61 0.07 -0.21
C ILE A 5 9.01 -1.34 -0.60
N THR A 6 8.49 -2.34 0.12
CA THR A 6 8.62 -3.76 -0.23
C THR A 6 7.30 -4.29 -0.75
N PHE A 7 7.27 -4.74 -2.01
CA PHE A 7 6.11 -5.38 -2.63
C PHE A 7 6.18 -6.90 -2.48
N LEU A 8 5.12 -7.50 -1.92
CA LEU A 8 4.94 -8.95 -1.77
C LEU A 8 3.82 -9.44 -2.71
N PRO A 9 3.89 -10.69 -3.22
CA PRO A 9 4.81 -11.78 -2.83
C PRO A 9 6.18 -11.76 -3.52
N ASP A 10 6.37 -10.92 -4.55
CA ASP A 10 7.56 -10.94 -5.41
C ASP A 10 8.85 -10.44 -4.72
N ARG A 11 8.75 -9.88 -3.51
CA ARG A 11 9.84 -9.28 -2.72
C ARG A 11 10.64 -8.23 -3.49
N VAL A 12 9.93 -7.40 -4.25
CA VAL A 12 10.54 -6.28 -4.96
C VAL A 12 10.65 -5.09 -4.01
N MET A 13 11.86 -4.55 -3.85
CA MET A 13 12.12 -3.41 -2.99
C MET A 13 12.49 -2.19 -3.84
N ILE A 14 11.88 -1.04 -3.55
CA ILE A 14 12.21 0.22 -4.21
C ILE A 14 12.23 1.38 -3.22
N GLU A 15 12.91 2.45 -3.60
CA GLU A 15 12.77 3.75 -2.94
C GLU A 15 11.69 4.58 -3.66
N ALA A 16 10.77 5.11 -2.85
CA ALA A 16 9.64 5.92 -3.27
C ALA A 16 9.65 7.27 -2.54
N GLU A 17 9.26 8.33 -3.23
CA GLU A 17 9.07 9.64 -2.63
C GLU A 17 7.75 9.69 -1.87
N ALA A 18 7.80 10.15 -0.62
CA ALA A 18 6.59 10.40 0.16
C ALA A 18 5.65 11.36 -0.60
N GLY A 19 4.36 11.01 -0.62
CA GLY A 19 3.31 11.71 -1.37
C GLY A 19 3.08 11.18 -2.79
N GLU A 20 4.01 10.43 -3.40
CA GLU A 20 3.76 9.80 -4.70
C GLU A 20 2.66 8.73 -4.60
N SER A 21 2.02 8.37 -5.71
CA SER A 21 1.00 7.31 -5.70
C SER A 21 1.63 5.92 -5.49
N VAL A 22 1.05 5.11 -4.61
CA VAL A 22 1.47 3.71 -4.41
C VAL A 22 1.39 2.90 -5.71
N LEU A 23 0.36 3.14 -6.53
CA LEU A 23 0.21 2.51 -7.84
C LEU A 23 1.36 2.87 -8.79
N GLU A 24 1.77 4.14 -8.83
CA GLU A 24 2.89 4.58 -9.68
C GLU A 24 4.23 4.04 -9.18
N ALA A 25 4.43 3.99 -7.87
CA ALA A 25 5.59 3.35 -7.26
C ALA A 25 5.68 1.86 -7.64
N ALA A 26 4.56 1.13 -7.58
CA ALA A 26 4.50 -0.27 -8.01
C ALA A 26 4.81 -0.43 -9.50
N ARG A 27 4.22 0.40 -10.36
CA ARG A 27 4.49 0.39 -11.81
C ARG A 27 5.97 0.60 -12.11
N ARG A 28 6.62 1.55 -11.41
CA ARG A 28 8.06 1.83 -11.56
C ARG A 28 8.93 0.70 -11.04
N ALA A 29 8.45 -0.06 -10.04
CA ALA A 29 9.07 -1.28 -9.54
C ALA A 29 8.91 -2.49 -10.49
N GLY A 30 8.10 -2.38 -11.55
CA GLY A 30 7.73 -3.51 -12.39
C GLY A 30 6.72 -4.46 -11.74
N VAL A 31 6.03 -4.00 -10.69
CA VAL A 31 4.99 -4.73 -9.97
C VAL A 31 3.64 -4.32 -10.53
N GLU A 32 2.92 -5.28 -11.12
CA GLU A 32 1.60 -5.04 -11.68
C GLU A 32 0.51 -5.18 -10.60
N ILE A 33 -0.16 -4.07 -10.31
CA ILE A 33 -1.39 -4.03 -9.51
C ILE A 33 -2.56 -3.93 -10.49
N PRO A 34 -3.54 -4.85 -10.46
CA PRO A 34 -4.71 -4.74 -11.32
C PRO A 34 -5.42 -3.40 -11.12
N THR A 35 -5.91 -2.81 -12.20
CA THR A 35 -6.63 -1.51 -12.13
C THR A 35 -7.93 -1.56 -12.91
N GLY A 36 -8.86 -0.71 -12.52
CA GLY A 36 -10.15 -0.54 -13.18
C GLY A 36 -10.55 0.93 -13.25
N CYS A 37 -11.18 1.44 -12.19
CA CYS A 37 -11.76 2.78 -12.19
C CYS A 37 -10.77 3.95 -11.96
N LEU A 38 -9.60 3.68 -11.36
CA LEU A 38 -8.61 4.70 -10.94
C LEU A 38 -9.18 5.82 -10.05
N ARG A 39 -10.26 5.52 -9.31
CA ARG A 39 -10.98 6.48 -8.45
C ARG A 39 -11.36 5.89 -7.09
N GLY A 40 -10.84 4.70 -6.75
CA GLY A 40 -11.06 4.04 -5.46
C GLY A 40 -12.44 3.39 -5.25
N SER A 41 -13.28 3.26 -6.30
CA SER A 41 -14.64 2.73 -6.16
C SER A 41 -14.83 1.28 -6.61
N CYS A 42 -13.88 0.71 -7.36
CA CYS A 42 -14.03 -0.63 -7.94
C CYS A 42 -13.21 -1.73 -7.24
N GLN A 43 -12.38 -1.37 -6.26
CA GLN A 43 -11.50 -2.28 -5.50
C GLN A 43 -10.56 -3.17 -6.33
N ALA A 44 -10.45 -2.96 -7.63
CA ALA A 44 -9.51 -3.72 -8.47
C ALA A 44 -8.04 -3.48 -8.06
N CYS A 45 -7.74 -2.29 -7.52
CA CYS A 45 -6.41 -1.85 -7.10
C CYS A 45 -6.14 -2.09 -5.60
N GLU A 46 -6.88 -3.01 -4.97
CA GLU A 46 -6.83 -3.28 -3.53
C GLU A 46 -5.51 -3.96 -3.13
N VAL A 47 -4.89 -3.45 -2.07
CA VAL A 47 -3.63 -3.95 -1.49
C VAL A 47 -3.65 -3.78 0.03
N GLU A 48 -2.85 -4.59 0.73
CA GLU A 48 -2.60 -4.43 2.16
C GLU A 48 -1.30 -3.66 2.39
N ILE A 49 -1.33 -2.61 3.20
CA ILE A 49 -0.14 -1.86 3.58
C ILE A 49 0.12 -2.01 5.08
N GLN A 50 1.34 -2.41 5.42
CA GLN A 50 1.83 -2.45 6.80
C GLN A 50 2.77 -1.27 7.06
N GLY A 51 2.63 -0.66 8.24
CA GLY A 51 3.45 0.48 8.68
C GLY A 51 2.80 1.86 8.50
N LEU A 52 1.47 1.92 8.30
CA LEU A 52 0.70 3.17 8.16
C LEU A 52 0.34 3.85 9.49
N GLU A 53 0.90 3.43 10.63
CA GLU A 53 0.54 3.90 11.98
C GLU A 53 0.73 5.43 12.16
N ASP A 54 -0.28 6.23 11.83
CA ASP A 54 -0.33 7.67 12.11
C ASP A 54 -1.25 7.90 13.31
N LEU A 55 -0.74 8.58 14.33
CA LEU A 55 -1.30 8.71 15.69
C LEU A 55 -2.59 9.56 15.81
N GLU A 56 -3.32 9.80 14.71
CA GLU A 56 -4.41 10.78 14.70
C GLU A 56 -5.83 10.19 14.53
N ASP A 57 -5.98 8.92 14.13
CA ASP A 57 -7.30 8.29 13.98
C ASP A 57 -7.64 7.32 15.13
N LEU A 58 -7.81 7.88 16.33
CA LEU A 58 -8.30 7.15 17.52
C LEU A 58 -9.80 6.81 17.47
N ASP A 59 -10.50 7.15 16.38
CA ASP A 59 -11.96 6.98 16.26
C ASP A 59 -12.38 5.58 15.75
N ASN A 60 -11.45 4.74 15.29
CA ASN A 60 -11.73 3.35 14.91
C ASN A 60 -10.74 2.38 15.59
N LEU A 61 -10.73 2.35 16.92
CA LEU A 61 -10.05 1.30 17.68
C LEU A 61 -10.75 -0.05 17.48
N GLY A 62 -10.46 -0.69 16.35
CA GLY A 62 -10.55 -2.14 16.20
C GLY A 62 -9.36 -2.77 16.90
N ASN A 63 -9.58 -3.29 18.11
CA ASN A 63 -8.86 -4.39 18.76
C ASN A 63 -7.31 -4.35 18.75
N LEU A 64 -6.76 -3.96 19.90
CA LEU A 64 -5.34 -3.89 20.25
C LEU A 64 -4.64 -5.27 20.38
N ASP A 65 -4.55 -6.07 19.32
CA ASP A 65 -3.80 -7.35 19.36
C ASP A 65 -3.02 -7.72 18.09
N ASN A 66 -3.03 -6.91 17.02
CA ASN A 66 -2.27 -7.20 15.80
C ASN A 66 -1.57 -5.95 15.27
N LEU A 67 -0.40 -6.11 14.69
CA LEU A 67 0.24 -5.10 13.84
C LEU A 67 -0.65 -4.97 12.59
N GLU A 68 -1.69 -4.12 12.64
CA GLU A 68 -2.78 -4.17 11.65
C GLU A 68 -2.27 -3.69 10.28
N ALA A 69 -2.33 -4.58 9.30
CA ALA A 69 -2.22 -4.21 7.90
C ALA A 69 -3.52 -3.50 7.51
N GLU A 70 -3.41 -2.34 6.87
CA GLU A 70 -4.59 -1.63 6.38
C GLU A 70 -4.84 -1.99 4.92
N THR A 71 -6.07 -2.37 4.60
CA THR A 71 -6.48 -2.63 3.21
C THR A 71 -6.90 -1.33 2.55
N VAL A 72 -6.20 -0.96 1.47
CA VAL A 72 -6.40 0.32 0.77
C VAL A 72 -6.44 0.13 -0.74
N CYS A 73 -6.95 1.16 -1.44
CA CYS A 73 -6.92 1.21 -2.89
C CYS A 73 -5.64 1.91 -3.38
N ALA A 74 -4.67 1.16 -3.91
CA ALA A 74 -3.37 1.67 -4.38
C ALA A 74 -3.48 2.84 -5.37
N CYS A 75 -4.56 2.87 -6.15
CA CYS A 75 -4.84 3.89 -7.16
C CYS A 75 -5.23 5.27 -6.59
N ILE A 76 -5.58 5.36 -5.31
CA ILE A 76 -5.87 6.64 -4.62
C ILE A 76 -5.02 6.84 -3.35
N THR A 77 -4.25 5.83 -2.94
CA THR A 77 -3.34 5.94 -1.81
C THR A 77 -2.00 6.51 -2.23
N SER A 78 -1.54 7.51 -1.49
CA SER A 78 -0.18 8.03 -1.59
C SER A 78 0.75 7.34 -0.59
N VAL A 79 2.03 7.29 -0.93
CA VAL A 79 3.10 6.85 -0.03
C VAL A 79 3.11 7.77 1.19
N PRO A 80 3.03 7.24 2.43
CA PRO A 80 2.89 8.04 3.65
C PRO A 80 4.11 8.93 3.87
N LEU A 81 3.99 10.01 4.63
CA LEU A 81 5.13 10.84 5.03
C LEU A 81 5.65 10.39 6.41
N GLY A 82 6.95 10.52 6.67
CA GLY A 82 7.51 10.28 8.01
C GLY A 82 7.75 8.81 8.37
N LYS A 83 7.49 7.87 7.46
CA LYS A 83 7.92 6.47 7.59
C LYS A 83 9.27 6.26 6.91
N ASN A 84 10.07 5.32 7.42
CA ASN A 84 11.31 4.90 6.75
C ASN A 84 11.09 3.71 5.81
N LYS A 85 10.09 2.87 6.12
CA LYS A 85 9.75 1.69 5.33
C LYS A 85 8.27 1.35 5.44
N ILE A 86 7.69 0.81 4.38
CA ILE A 86 6.37 0.18 4.36
C ILE A 86 6.41 -1.14 3.58
N THR A 87 5.48 -2.04 3.87
CA THR A 87 5.31 -3.28 3.11
C THR A 87 3.95 -3.28 2.45
N VAL A 88 3.91 -3.51 1.14
CA VAL A 88 2.68 -3.57 0.34
C VAL A 88 2.49 -5.01 -0.12
N THR A 89 1.42 -5.64 0.35
CA THR A 89 1.04 -7.00 -0.02
C THR A 89 -0.04 -6.94 -1.08
N LEU A 90 0.24 -7.54 -2.24
CA LEU A 90 -0.73 -7.65 -3.32
C LEU A 90 -1.61 -8.89 -3.12
N TYR A 91 -2.92 -8.72 -3.29
CA TYR A 91 -3.84 -9.84 -3.44
C TYR A 91 -3.67 -10.47 -4.82
N ARG A 92 -2.70 -11.37 -4.95
CA ARG A 92 -2.66 -12.30 -6.07
C ARG A 92 -3.51 -13.50 -5.71
N ASP A 93 -4.77 -13.48 -6.11
CA ASP A 93 -5.51 -14.73 -6.20
C ASP A 93 -4.83 -15.57 -7.30
N PRO A 94 -4.31 -16.77 -7.03
CA PRO A 94 -3.68 -17.61 -8.04
C PRO A 94 -4.69 -18.32 -8.96
N THR A 95 -6.01 -18.10 -8.78
CA THR A 95 -7.07 -18.80 -9.53
C THR A 95 -7.64 -18.02 -10.73
N TRP A 96 -7.07 -16.86 -11.09
CA TRP A 96 -7.41 -16.12 -12.31
C TRP A 96 -6.25 -16.09 -13.33
#